data_AF-A0A8S2B3I4-F1
#
_entry.id   AF-A0A8S2B3I4-F1
#
_cell.length_a   1.000
_cell.length_b   1.000
_cell.length_c   1.000
_cell.angle_alpha   90.00
_cell.angle_beta   90.00
_cell.angle_gamma   90.00
#
_symmetry.space_group_name_H-M   'P 1'
#
loop_
_entity.id
_entity.type
_entity.pdbx_description
1 polymer ?
#
loop_
_entity_poly.entity_id
_entity_poly.type
_entity_poly.pdbx_seq_one_letter_code
_entity_poly.pdbx_strand_id
1 'polypeptide(L)'
;MDKSKSLYDLQELLDTKIIASSGNLKGFEKYVDLAFRCVEEEGINRPSMGEVVKEIENIMQLAGLNPNIDSATSSRTYEDASKGSGDPYGKEGLI
;
A
#
# COMPACT_ATOMS: atom_id res chain seq x y z
N MET A 1 -6.94 8.81 -18.10
CA MET A 1 -7.98 8.74 -17.05
C MET A 1 -8.61 10.10 -16.93
N ASP A 2 -9.92 10.15 -16.73
CA ASP A 2 -10.67 11.39 -16.56
C ASP A 2 -11.15 11.48 -15.11
N LYS A 3 -10.49 12.31 -14.30
CA LYS A 3 -10.83 12.46 -12.87
C LYS A 3 -12.22 13.05 -12.64
N SER A 4 -12.87 13.59 -13.66
CA SER A 4 -14.23 14.13 -13.57
C SER A 4 -15.31 13.05 -13.70
N LYS A 5 -14.95 11.86 -14.20
CA LYS A 5 -15.86 10.73 -14.37
C LYS A 5 -15.77 9.76 -13.20
N SER A 6 -16.85 9.02 -12.97
CA SER A 6 -16.89 7.93 -11.99
C SER A 6 -15.79 6.91 -12.25
N LEU A 7 -15.10 6.48 -11.20
CA LEU A 7 -14.01 5.50 -11.28
C LEU A 7 -12.88 5.93 -12.23
N TYR A 8 -12.77 7.25 -12.48
CA TYR A 8 -11.77 7.87 -13.35
C TYR A 8 -11.71 7.34 -14.79
N ASP A 9 -12.83 6.79 -15.30
CA ASP A 9 -12.89 6.14 -16.62
C ASP A 9 -11.98 4.89 -16.73
N LEU A 10 -11.71 4.21 -15.61
CA LEU A 10 -10.83 3.04 -15.53
C LEU A 10 -11.57 1.70 -15.58
N GLN A 11 -12.86 1.68 -15.93
CA GLN A 11 -13.68 0.46 -15.93
C GLN A 11 -13.10 -0.62 -16.84
N GLU A 12 -12.47 -0.25 -17.96
CA GLU A 12 -11.84 -1.21 -18.88
C GLU A 12 -10.54 -1.83 -18.33
N LEU A 13 -9.91 -1.18 -17.35
CA LEU A 13 -8.71 -1.69 -16.69
C LEU A 13 -9.05 -2.57 -15.47
N LEU A 14 -10.25 -2.41 -14.91
CA LEU A 14 -10.68 -3.16 -13.74
C LEU A 14 -11.05 -4.59 -14.09
N ASP A 15 -10.68 -5.51 -13.20
CA ASP A 15 -11.11 -6.89 -13.31
C ASP A 15 -12.65 -6.96 -13.29
N THR A 16 -13.22 -7.65 -14.29
CA THR A 16 -14.67 -7.80 -14.47
C THR A 16 -15.38 -8.32 -13.22
N LYS A 17 -14.73 -9.15 -12.39
CA LYS A 17 -15.28 -9.63 -11.12
C LYS A 17 -15.43 -8.52 -10.08
N ILE A 18 -14.52 -7.55 -10.07
CA ILE A 18 -14.59 -6.39 -9.18
C ILE A 18 -15.78 -5.53 -9.59
N ILE A 19 -15.94 -5.26 -10.89
CA ILE A 19 -17.07 -4.48 -11.43
C ILE A 19 -18.40 -5.19 -11.13
N ALA A 20 -18.48 -6.50 -11.35
CA ALA A 20 -19.70 -7.28 -11.16
C ALA A 20 -20.13 -7.44 -9.70
N SER A 21 -19.18 -7.43 -8.76
CA SER A 21 -19.46 -7.58 -7.32
C SER A 21 -19.70 -6.25 -6.61
N SER A 22 -19.29 -5.13 -7.22
CA SER A 22 -19.18 -3.84 -6.53
C SER A 22 -20.16 -2.83 -7.10
N GLY A 23 -21.42 -2.88 -6.65
CA GLY A 23 -22.42 -1.85 -6.98
C GLY A 23 -22.04 -0.43 -6.52
N ASN A 24 -21.01 -0.28 -5.67
CA ASN A 24 -20.39 0.99 -5.31
C ASN A 24 -18.97 0.75 -4.74
N LEU A 25 -17.92 1.04 -5.52
CA LEU A 25 -16.53 0.96 -5.06
C LEU A 25 -16.15 2.19 -4.22
N LYS A 26 -16.72 2.29 -3.02
CA LYS A 26 -16.42 3.39 -2.09
C LYS A 26 -14.92 3.47 -1.83
N GLY A 27 -14.36 4.67 -2.01
CA GLY A 27 -12.93 4.91 -1.77
C GLY A 27 -12.00 4.53 -2.95
N PHE A 28 -12.54 4.01 -4.05
CA PHE A 28 -11.73 3.64 -5.23
C PHE A 28 -10.94 4.81 -5.81
N GLU A 29 -11.57 5.97 -5.99
CA GLU A 29 -10.92 7.15 -6.54
C GLU A 29 -9.75 7.61 -5.65
N LYS A 30 -9.92 7.52 -4.32
CA LYS A 30 -8.85 7.79 -3.35
C LYS A 30 -7.73 6.77 -3.42
N TYR A 31 -8.07 5.49 -3.59
CA TYR A 31 -7.08 4.43 -3.80
C TYR A 31 -6.26 4.66 -5.06
N VAL A 32 -6.91 5.03 -6.17
CA VAL A 32 -6.23 5.35 -7.43
C VAL A 32 -5.33 6.56 -7.28
N ASP A 33 -5.78 7.62 -6.61
CA ASP A 33 -4.94 8.79 -6.30
C ASP A 33 -3.70 8.43 -5.46
N LEU A 34 -3.84 7.52 -4.50
CA LEU A 34 -2.71 6.99 -3.74
C LEU A 34 -1.76 6.17 -4.63
N ALA A 35 -2.30 5.28 -5.46
CA ALA A 35 -1.52 4.45 -6.38
C ALA A 35 -0.67 5.30 -7.33
N PHE A 36 -1.24 6.38 -7.89
CA PHE A 36 -0.50 7.32 -8.73
C PHE A 36 0.64 8.00 -7.97
N ARG A 37 0.40 8.46 -6.73
CA ARG A 37 1.47 9.02 -5.89
C ARG A 37 2.60 8.03 -5.62
N CYS A 38 2.29 6.74 -5.42
CA CYS A 38 3.30 5.71 -5.20
C CYS A 38 4.22 5.48 -6.42
N VAL A 39 3.73 5.75 -7.64
CA VAL A 39 4.47 5.54 -8.89
C VAL A 39 4.91 6.85 -9.54
N GLU A 40 4.92 7.96 -8.79
CA GLU A 40 5.44 9.23 -9.28
C GLU A 40 6.89 9.08 -9.79
N GLU A 41 7.19 9.75 -10.91
CA GLU A 41 8.51 9.69 -11.54
C GLU A 41 9.59 10.16 -10.58
N GLU A 42 9.34 11.29 -9.91
CA GLU A 42 10.23 11.85 -8.92
C GLU A 42 10.05 11.15 -7.57
N GLY A 43 11.12 10.51 -7.09
CA GLY A 43 11.10 9.78 -5.81
C GLY A 43 10.73 10.65 -4.59
N ILE A 44 10.99 11.97 -4.65
CA ILE A 44 10.63 12.91 -3.58
C ILE A 44 9.11 13.12 -3.45
N ASN A 45 8.34 12.84 -4.50
CA ASN A 45 6.88 12.99 -4.51
C ASN A 45 6.17 11.68 -4.10
N ARG A 46 6.93 10.58 -3.98
CA ARG A 46 6.39 9.30 -3.52
C ARG A 46 6.15 9.35 -2.01
N PRO A 47 5.01 8.87 -1.52
CA PRO A 47 4.74 8.79 -0.11
C PRO A 47 5.67 7.78 0.57
N SER A 48 5.98 8.02 1.84
CA SER A 48 6.57 6.99 2.69
C SER A 48 5.61 5.83 2.89
N MET A 49 6.13 4.63 3.18
CA MET A 49 5.29 3.47 3.47
C MET A 49 4.32 3.71 4.64
N GLY A 50 4.69 4.53 5.62
CA GLY A 50 3.80 4.91 6.73
C GLY A 50 2.60 5.75 6.26
N GLU A 51 2.81 6.69 5.34
CA GLU A 51 1.73 7.46 4.73
C GLU A 51 0.84 6.58 3.84
N VAL A 52 1.43 5.63 3.12
CA VAL A 52 0.67 4.66 2.31
C VAL A 52 -0.30 3.86 3.18
N VAL A 53 0.18 3.27 4.29
CA VAL A 53 -0.66 2.49 5.21
C VAL A 53 -1.78 3.34 5.78
N LYS A 54 -1.47 4.56 6.25
CA LYS A 54 -2.45 5.47 6.83
C LYS A 54 -3.56 5.84 5.84
N GLU A 55 -3.22 6.09 4.58
CA GLU A 55 -4.21 6.38 3.54
C GLU A 55 -5.07 5.15 3.21
N ILE A 56 -4.49 3.95 3.16
CA ILE A 56 -5.25 2.70 2.97
C ILE A 56 -6.25 2.48 4.11
N GLU A 57 -5.82 2.65 5.36
CA GLU A 57 -6.70 2.53 6.52
C GLU A 57 -7.85 3.54 6.48
N ASN A 58 -7.58 4.77 6.03
CA ASN A 58 -8.59 5.80 5.84
C ASN A 58 -9.61 5.41 4.75
N ILE A 59 -9.12 4.92 3.60
CA ILE A 59 -9.96 4.43 2.51
C ILE A 59 -10.87 3.27 2.97
N MET A 60 -10.32 2.34 3.74
CA MET A 60 -11.09 1.22 4.33
C MET A 60 -12.20 1.74 5.23
N GLN A 61 -11.92 2.71 6.11
CA GLN A 61 -12.93 3.32 6.97
C GLN A 61 -14.03 4.03 6.16
N LEU A 62 -13.67 4.76 5.10
CA LEU A 62 -14.63 5.37 4.16
C LEU A 62 -15.53 4.33 3.47
N ALA A 63 -14.99 3.15 3.20
CA ALA A 63 -15.74 2.02 2.65
C ALA A 63 -16.61 1.30 3.70
N GLY A 64 -16.54 1.70 4.98
CA GLY A 64 -17.25 1.06 6.08
C GLY A 64 -16.60 -0.23 6.57
N LEU A 65 -15.32 -0.46 6.22
CA LEU A 65 -14.52 -1.58 6.68
C LEU A 65 -13.76 -1.21 7.95
N ASN A 66 -13.53 -2.18 8.83
CA ASN A 66 -12.69 -1.99 10.01
C ASN A 66 -11.23 -2.39 9.68
N PRO A 67 -10.28 -1.43 9.60
CA PRO A 67 -8.88 -1.73 9.28
C PRO A 67 -8.16 -2.53 10.36
N ASN A 68 -8.66 -2.55 11.60
CA ASN A 68 -8.01 -3.25 12.71
C ASN A 68 -8.35 -4.75 12.78
N ILE A 69 -9.20 -5.26 11.88
CA ILE A 69 -9.63 -6.67 11.93
C ILE A 69 -8.48 -7.62 11.54
N ASP A 70 -7.60 -7.21 10.62
CA ASP A 70 -6.49 -8.03 10.12
C ASP A 70 -5.13 -7.68 10.77
N SER A 71 -4.97 -6.47 11.31
CA SER A 71 -3.71 -5.98 11.89
C SER A 71 -3.27 -6.72 13.16
N ALA A 72 -4.19 -7.37 13.88
CA ALA A 72 -3.86 -8.14 15.08
C ALA A 72 -3.09 -9.44 14.80
N THR A 73 -3.12 -9.96 13.56
CA THR A 73 -2.56 -11.29 13.23
C THR A 73 -1.06 -11.26 12.90
N SER A 74 -0.49 -10.10 12.55
CA SER A 74 0.88 -10.01 12.00
C SER A 74 1.94 -9.49 12.98
N SER A 75 1.61 -9.23 14.24
CA SER A 75 2.62 -8.88 15.26
C SER A 75 3.43 -10.11 15.66
N ARG A 76 4.44 -10.44 14.84
CA ARG A 76 5.50 -11.37 15.21
C ARG A 76 6.48 -10.60 16.09
N THR A 77 6.42 -10.81 17.41
CA THR A 77 7.51 -10.45 18.32
C THR A 77 8.73 -11.31 17.95
N TYR A 78 9.75 -10.70 17.35
CA TYR A 78 11.06 -11.32 17.25
C TYR A 78 11.68 -11.31 18.64
N GLU A 79 11.61 -12.45 19.32
CA GLU A 79 12.42 -12.68 20.51
C GLU A 79 13.89 -12.62 20.10
N ASP A 80 14.61 -11.72 20.74
CA ASP A 80 16.03 -11.43 20.64
C ASP A 80 16.88 -12.71 20.72
N ALA A 81 17.39 -13.17 19.57
CA ALA A 81 18.48 -14.13 19.52
C ALA A 81 19.81 -13.37 19.67
N SER A 82 20.08 -12.93 20.89
CA SER A 82 21.41 -12.49 21.29
C SER A 82 22.46 -13.58 20.99
N LYS A 83 23.49 -13.16 20.24
CA LYS A 83 24.87 -13.69 20.12
C LYS A 83 25.24 -14.35 18.79
N GLY A 84 25.92 -13.56 17.96
CA GLY A 84 26.71 -14.03 16.82
C GLY A 84 27.27 -12.85 16.02
N SER A 85 28.32 -12.20 16.55
CA SER A 85 29.08 -11.17 15.84
C SER A 85 29.80 -11.79 14.64
N GLY A 86 29.18 -11.76 13.46
CA GLY A 86 29.83 -11.99 12.19
C GLY A 86 29.49 -10.83 11.26
N ASP A 87 30.49 -10.02 10.91
CA ASP A 87 30.38 -8.97 9.89
C ASP A 87 29.93 -9.62 8.56
N PRO A 88 28.72 -9.32 8.04
CA PRO A 88 28.22 -9.96 6.82
C PRO A 88 28.92 -9.47 5.55
N TYR A 89 29.71 -8.40 5.62
CA TYR A 89 30.39 -7.81 4.48
C TYR A 89 31.90 -7.77 4.74
N GLY A 90 32.50 -8.97 4.77
CA GLY A 90 33.95 -9.15 4.78
C GLY A 90 34.61 -8.37 3.66
N LYS A 91 35.48 -7.43 4.04
CA LYS A 91 36.22 -6.58 3.12
C LYS A 91 37.54 -7.28 2.79
N GLU A 92 37.50 -8.23 1.87
CA GLU A 92 38.71 -8.76 1.26
C GLU A 92 39.00 -7.95 -0.01
N GLY A 93 39.72 -6.84 0.15
CA GLY A 93 40.00 -5.95 -0.97
C GLY A 93 40.78 -4.69 -0.63
N LEU A 94 41.91 -4.83 0.06
CA LEU A 94 43.07 -3.92 0.12
C LEU A 94 44.04 -4.62 1.09
N ILE A 95 45.23 -5.08 0.73
CA ILE A 95 46.34 -4.46 0.00
C ILE A 95 47.23 -5.58 -0.55
#